data_AF-A0A924JJR8-F1
#
_entry.id   AF-A0A924JJR8-F1
#
_cell.length_a   1.000
_cell.length_b   1.000
_cell.length_c   1.000
_cell.angle_alpha   90.00
_cell.angle_beta   90.00
_cell.angle_gamma   90.00
#
_symmetry.space_group_name_H-M   'P 1'
#
loop_
_entity.id
_entity.type
_entity.pdbx_description
1 polymer ?
#
loop_
_entity_poly.entity_id
_entity_poly.type
_entity_poly.pdbx_seq_one_letter_code
_entity_poly.pdbx_strand_id
1 'polypeptide(L)'
;ASADKNLRDGVATINDRRKAEGLVAIEAREGRSARYHVAALMIEAKRVLRAEDTTSPDIAAITGALEAYEATVKAIEASGATGDAKVGSMFISQAKSFLTTAKQLMRRIRDKVPYSTGDKMMLSDTGSGWMVQGSPPRLLRDYNQLVDAYNSGARM
;
A
#
# COMPACT_ATOMS: atom_id res chain seq x y z
N ALA A 1 -19.32 -12.19 15.85
CA ALA A 1 -19.10 -12.03 14.39
C ALA A 1 -19.31 -10.58 13.92
N SER A 2 -20.53 -10.02 13.95
CA SER A 2 -20.79 -8.62 13.52
C SER A 2 -20.27 -7.56 14.49
N ALA A 3 -20.33 -7.80 15.80
CA ALA A 3 -19.73 -6.91 16.81
C ALA A 3 -18.19 -6.80 16.67
N ASP A 4 -17.53 -7.93 16.38
CA ASP A 4 -16.07 -7.97 16.20
C ASP A 4 -15.63 -7.21 14.94
N LYS A 5 -16.41 -7.32 13.85
CA LYS A 5 -16.17 -6.58 12.61
C LYS A 5 -16.34 -5.07 12.83
N ASN A 6 -17.44 -4.65 13.46
CA ASN A 6 -17.71 -3.24 13.75
C ASN A 6 -16.65 -2.64 14.67
N LEU A 7 -16.16 -3.40 15.66
CA LEU A 7 -15.07 -2.96 16.54
C LEU A 7 -13.76 -2.79 15.76
N ARG A 8 -13.41 -3.74 14.88
CA ARG A 8 -12.21 -3.66 14.03
C ARG A 8 -12.27 -2.47 13.08
N ASP A 9 -13.42 -2.23 12.46
CA ASP A 9 -13.63 -1.10 11.55
C ASP A 9 -13.54 0.25 12.29
N GLY A 10 -14.10 0.32 13.51
CA GLY A 10 -13.99 1.48 14.39
C GLY A 10 -12.55 1.79 14.80
N VAL A 11 -11.81 0.76 15.26
CA VAL A 11 -10.39 0.90 15.62
C VAL A 11 -9.55 1.31 14.41
N ALA A 12 -9.84 0.74 13.23
CA ALA A 12 -9.15 1.06 12.00
C ALA A 12 -9.34 2.53 11.62
N THR A 13 -10.57 3.04 11.71
CA THR A 13 -10.93 4.44 11.43
C THR A 13 -10.22 5.41 12.39
N ILE A 14 -10.22 5.11 13.69
CA ILE A 14 -9.52 5.93 14.69
C ILE A 14 -8.01 5.96 14.41
N ASN A 15 -7.42 4.82 14.07
CA ASN A 15 -6.00 4.73 13.75
C ASN A 15 -5.64 5.52 12.49
N ASP A 16 -6.50 5.53 11.47
CA ASP A 16 -6.25 6.33 10.26
C ASP A 16 -6.32 7.82 10.54
N ARG A 17 -7.30 8.25 11.37
CA ARG A 17 -7.40 9.64 11.81
C ARG A 17 -6.14 10.09 12.55
N ARG A 18 -5.66 9.27 13.50
CA ARG A 18 -4.42 9.55 14.24
C ARG A 18 -3.19 9.60 13.33
N LYS A 19 -3.10 8.74 12.31
CA LYS A 19 -2.01 8.78 11.34
C LYS A 19 -2.04 10.04 10.49
N ALA A 20 -3.23 10.51 10.08
CA ALA A 20 -3.39 11.77 9.36
C ALA A 20 -3.01 12.98 10.23
N GLU A 21 -3.50 13.03 11.48
CA GLU A 21 -3.11 14.06 12.46
C GLU A 21 -1.58 14.06 12.72
N GLY A 22 -0.99 12.87 12.85
CA GLY A 22 0.46 12.70 13.00
C GLY A 22 1.25 13.19 11.79
N LEU A 23 0.76 12.96 10.57
CA LEU A 23 1.40 13.45 9.35
C LEU A 23 1.43 14.99 9.30
N VAL A 24 0.31 15.63 9.64
CA VAL A 24 0.23 17.10 9.75
C VAL A 24 1.20 17.64 10.79
N ALA A 25 1.32 16.97 11.94
CA ALA A 25 2.26 17.36 12.98
C ALA A 25 3.74 17.23 12.54
N ILE A 26 4.08 16.20 11.74
CA ILE A 26 5.42 16.06 11.16
C ILE A 26 5.68 17.19 10.17
N GLU A 27 4.74 17.48 9.26
CA GLU A 27 4.90 18.55 8.27
C GLU A 27 5.08 19.91 8.95
N ALA A 28 4.32 20.20 10.01
CA ALA A 28 4.44 21.45 10.76
C ALA A 28 5.78 21.61 11.49
N ARG A 29 6.42 20.51 11.91
CA ARG A 29 7.66 20.52 12.70
C ARG A 29 8.92 20.41 11.86
N GLU A 30 8.87 19.57 10.84
CA GLU A 30 10.04 19.12 10.07
C GLU A 30 9.91 19.47 8.57
N GLY A 31 8.76 20.00 8.14
CA GLY A 31 8.43 20.14 6.73
C GLY A 31 8.23 18.77 6.06
N ARG A 32 8.44 18.73 4.74
CA ARG A 32 8.38 17.51 3.94
C ARG A 32 9.69 16.71 4.04
N SER A 33 10.02 16.31 5.27
CA SER A 33 11.19 15.50 5.60
C SER A 33 11.09 14.07 5.04
N ALA A 34 12.19 13.31 5.09
CA ALA A 34 12.17 11.89 4.76
C ALA A 34 11.11 11.12 5.59
N ARG A 35 11.00 11.46 6.88
CA ARG A 35 10.00 10.90 7.81
C ARG A 35 8.58 11.23 7.38
N TYR A 36 8.32 12.47 6.95
CA TYR A 36 7.04 12.86 6.36
C TYR A 36 6.69 11.99 5.14
N HIS A 37 7.62 11.86 4.19
CA HIS A 37 7.39 11.09 2.97
C HIS A 37 7.16 9.60 3.24
N VAL A 38 7.91 9.00 4.16
CA VAL A 38 7.68 7.60 4.58
C VAL A 38 6.30 7.44 5.23
N ALA A 39 5.93 8.34 6.14
CA ALA A 39 4.63 8.28 6.82
C ALA A 39 3.46 8.44 5.83
N ALA A 40 3.55 9.41 4.92
CA ALA A 40 2.58 9.60 3.84
C ALA A 40 2.46 8.34 2.97
N LEU A 41 3.59 7.75 2.57
CA LEU A 41 3.62 6.56 1.72
C LEU A 41 2.90 5.38 2.37
N MET A 42 3.10 5.16 3.67
CA MET A 42 2.42 4.08 4.40
C MET A 42 0.92 4.32 4.58
N ILE A 43 0.48 5.58 4.68
CA ILE A 43 -0.94 5.94 4.70
C ILE A 43 -1.57 5.63 3.35
N GLU A 44 -0.95 6.08 2.25
CA GLU A 44 -1.47 5.86 0.91
C GLU A 44 -1.42 4.37 0.51
N ALA A 45 -0.39 3.62 0.90
CA ALA A 45 -0.32 2.18 0.65
C ALA A 45 -1.50 1.42 1.27
N LYS A 46 -1.87 1.79 2.51
CA LYS A 46 -3.01 1.20 3.20
C LYS A 46 -4.35 1.56 2.52
N ARG A 47 -4.46 2.77 1.96
CA ARG A 47 -5.64 3.18 1.19
C ARG A 47 -5.78 2.38 -0.10
N VAL A 48 -4.69 2.20 -0.85
CA VAL A 48 -4.67 1.32 -2.03
C VAL A 48 -5.11 -0.09 -1.67
N LEU A 49 -4.51 -0.68 -0.62
CA LEU A 49 -4.86 -2.03 -0.19
C LEU A 49 -6.36 -2.17 0.09
N ARG A 50 -6.96 -1.22 0.81
CA ARG A 50 -8.41 -1.26 1.13
C ARG A 50 -9.31 -1.00 -0.07
N ALA A 51 -8.89 -0.16 -1.00
CA ALA A 51 -9.66 0.12 -2.20
C ALA A 51 -9.75 -1.12 -3.11
N GLU A 52 -8.69 -1.94 -3.14
CA GLU A 52 -8.62 -3.16 -3.95
C GLU A 52 -9.12 -4.41 -3.19
N ASP A 53 -8.98 -4.48 -1.86
CA ASP A 53 -9.45 -5.58 -1.00
C ASP A 53 -10.91 -5.40 -0.56
N THR A 54 -11.80 -5.37 -1.54
CA THR A 54 -13.26 -5.25 -1.33
C THR A 54 -14.04 -6.16 -2.27
N THR A 55 -15.20 -6.62 -1.81
CA THR A 55 -16.11 -7.47 -2.60
C THR A 55 -16.70 -6.73 -3.81
N SER A 56 -16.78 -5.40 -3.76
CA SER A 56 -17.28 -4.56 -4.85
C SER A 56 -16.28 -3.43 -5.14
N PRO A 57 -15.27 -3.69 -6.01
CA PRO A 57 -14.24 -2.72 -6.34
C PRO A 57 -14.82 -1.48 -7.04
N ASP A 58 -14.55 -0.30 -6.48
CA ASP A 58 -14.83 0.98 -7.13
C ASP A 58 -13.58 1.43 -7.90
N ILE A 59 -13.65 1.38 -9.23
CA ILE A 59 -12.52 1.73 -10.11
C ILE A 59 -12.10 3.18 -9.92
N ALA A 60 -13.02 4.11 -9.67
CA ALA A 60 -12.68 5.51 -9.46
C ALA A 60 -11.91 5.70 -8.15
N ALA A 61 -12.38 5.04 -7.07
CA ALA A 61 -11.70 5.06 -5.78
C ALA A 61 -10.31 4.42 -5.84
N ILE A 62 -10.18 3.27 -6.52
CA ILE A 62 -8.88 2.61 -6.74
C ILE A 62 -7.94 3.51 -7.54
N THR A 63 -8.43 4.13 -8.60
CA THR A 63 -7.63 5.04 -9.44
C THR A 63 -7.10 6.21 -8.63
N GLY A 64 -7.96 6.89 -7.86
CA GLY A 64 -7.52 8.00 -7.01
C GLY A 64 -6.51 7.58 -5.94
N ALA A 65 -6.70 6.41 -5.31
CA ALA A 65 -5.74 5.87 -4.34
C ALA A 65 -4.38 5.54 -4.98
N LEU A 66 -4.38 4.95 -6.18
CA LEU A 66 -3.16 4.64 -6.93
C LEU A 66 -2.42 5.90 -7.38
N GLU A 67 -3.12 6.93 -7.85
CA GLU A 67 -2.51 8.20 -8.24
C GLU A 67 -1.85 8.89 -7.05
N ALA A 68 -2.52 8.95 -5.90
CA ALA A 68 -1.97 9.50 -4.66
C ALA A 68 -0.73 8.71 -4.18
N TYR A 69 -0.81 7.37 -4.22
CA TYR A 69 0.31 6.52 -3.85
C TYR A 69 1.50 6.69 -4.81
N GLU A 70 1.26 6.69 -6.13
CA GLU A 70 2.29 6.91 -7.13
C GLU A 70 2.96 8.28 -7.00
N ALA A 71 2.19 9.34 -6.76
CA ALA A 71 2.75 10.67 -6.52
C ALA A 71 3.67 10.66 -5.29
N THR A 72 3.30 9.94 -4.23
CA THR A 72 4.12 9.81 -3.02
C THR A 72 5.39 8.99 -3.25
N VAL A 73 5.30 7.91 -4.05
CA VAL A 73 6.48 7.15 -4.49
C VAL A 73 7.43 8.03 -5.30
N LYS A 74 6.93 8.84 -6.24
CA LYS A 74 7.77 9.78 -6.98
C LYS A 74 8.38 10.85 -6.08
N ALA A 75 7.63 11.37 -5.12
CA ALA A 75 8.11 12.37 -4.19
C ALA A 75 9.24 11.84 -3.30
N ILE A 76 9.10 10.61 -2.78
CA ILE A 76 10.15 10.00 -1.94
C ILE A 76 11.42 9.70 -2.76
N GLU A 77 11.28 9.31 -4.03
CA GLU A 77 12.43 9.14 -4.93
C GLU A 77 13.12 10.47 -5.24
N ALA A 78 12.34 11.50 -5.59
CA ALA A 78 12.85 12.83 -5.92
C ALA A 78 13.44 13.55 -4.70
N SER A 79 12.94 13.26 -3.50
CA SER A 79 13.52 13.76 -2.24
C SER A 79 14.95 13.27 -2.00
N GLY A 80 15.41 12.28 -2.78
CA GLY A 80 16.81 12.02 -3.10
C GLY A 80 17.81 12.29 -1.97
N ALA A 81 18.06 11.27 -1.14
CA ALA A 81 19.39 10.95 -0.61
C ALA A 81 20.30 12.12 -0.16
N THR A 82 19.78 13.16 0.48
CA THR A 82 20.59 14.30 0.96
C THR A 82 20.52 14.34 2.48
N GLY A 83 21.67 14.05 3.13
CA GLY A 83 21.83 14.03 4.60
C GLY A 83 21.73 12.64 5.25
N ASP A 84 21.94 12.58 6.58
CA ASP A 84 21.93 11.37 7.41
C ASP A 84 20.54 10.70 7.54
N ALA A 85 19.47 11.37 7.11
CA ALA A 85 18.08 10.92 7.15
C ALA A 85 17.59 10.32 5.81
N LYS A 86 18.39 9.46 5.16
CA LYS A 86 18.01 8.87 3.86
C LYS A 86 16.99 7.75 4.03
N VAL A 87 15.95 7.77 3.19
CA VAL A 87 15.06 6.63 3.04
C VAL A 87 15.83 5.48 2.41
N GLY A 88 15.82 4.30 3.07
CA GLY A 88 16.55 3.13 2.60
C GLY A 88 16.10 2.68 1.20
N SER A 89 17.06 2.31 0.36
CA SER A 89 16.80 1.82 -1.01
C SER A 89 15.89 0.59 -1.04
N MET A 90 15.98 -0.26 -0.01
CA MET A 90 15.09 -1.41 0.16
C MET A 90 13.62 -0.98 0.31
N PHE A 91 13.34 0.03 1.13
CA PHE A 91 11.98 0.54 1.30
C PHE A 91 11.41 1.11 0.01
N ILE A 92 12.20 1.91 -0.72
CA ILE A 92 11.79 2.46 -2.02
C ILE A 92 11.52 1.34 -3.02
N SER A 93 12.37 0.30 -3.04
CA SER A 93 12.18 -0.87 -3.91
C SER A 93 10.88 -1.63 -3.61
N GLN A 94 10.58 -1.84 -2.31
CA GLN A 94 9.31 -2.49 -1.92
C GLN A 94 8.09 -1.61 -2.24
N ALA A 95 8.20 -0.29 -2.09
CA ALA A 95 7.12 0.62 -2.45
C ALA A 95 6.78 0.55 -3.95
N LYS A 96 7.81 0.51 -4.81
CA LYS A 96 7.63 0.31 -6.26
C LYS A 96 7.04 -1.05 -6.62
N SER A 97 7.48 -2.09 -5.91
CA SER A 97 6.97 -3.46 -6.12
C SER A 97 5.48 -3.53 -5.80
N PHE A 98 5.08 -2.98 -4.64
CA PHE A 98 3.67 -2.85 -4.27
C PHE A 98 2.87 -2.01 -5.28
N LEU A 99 3.38 -0.85 -5.72
CA LEU A 99 2.74 -0.02 -6.74
C LEU A 99 2.49 -0.80 -8.04
N THR A 100 3.47 -1.59 -8.47
CA THR A 100 3.39 -2.40 -9.70
C THR A 100 2.29 -3.44 -9.57
N THR A 101 2.26 -4.17 -8.47
CA THR A 101 1.24 -5.18 -8.19
C THR A 101 -0.16 -4.59 -8.09
N ALA A 102 -0.33 -3.46 -7.40
CA ALA A 102 -1.62 -2.78 -7.29
C ALA A 102 -2.13 -2.34 -8.67
N LYS A 103 -1.27 -1.72 -9.50
CA LYS A 103 -1.62 -1.38 -10.89
C LYS A 103 -2.02 -2.61 -11.72
N GLN A 104 -1.36 -3.76 -11.53
CA GLN A 104 -1.72 -5.00 -12.22
C GLN A 104 -3.10 -5.51 -11.80
N LEU A 105 -3.39 -5.50 -10.49
CA LEU A 105 -4.69 -5.92 -9.97
C LEU A 105 -5.79 -4.96 -10.45
N MET A 106 -5.59 -3.65 -10.35
CA MET A 106 -6.52 -2.66 -10.89
C MET A 106 -6.82 -2.88 -12.37
N ARG A 107 -5.80 -3.10 -13.21
CA ARG A 107 -6.01 -3.39 -14.64
C ARG A 107 -6.84 -4.65 -14.83
N ARG A 108 -6.55 -5.73 -14.09
CA ARG A 108 -7.34 -6.97 -14.16
C ARG A 108 -8.81 -6.71 -13.78
N ILE A 109 -9.07 -5.98 -12.70
CA ILE A 109 -10.42 -5.64 -12.24
C ILE A 109 -11.15 -4.79 -13.30
N ARG A 110 -10.51 -3.71 -13.76
CA ARG A 110 -11.04 -2.77 -14.76
C ARG A 110 -11.38 -3.47 -16.07
N ASP A 111 -10.45 -4.27 -16.57
CA ASP A 111 -10.56 -4.96 -17.87
C ASP A 111 -11.33 -6.28 -17.76
N LYS A 112 -11.78 -6.65 -16.54
CA LYS A 112 -12.51 -7.89 -16.23
C LYS A 112 -11.78 -9.15 -16.74
N VAL A 113 -10.45 -9.14 -16.66
CA VAL A 113 -9.63 -10.25 -17.18
C VAL A 113 -9.82 -11.47 -16.28
N PRO A 114 -10.35 -12.58 -16.80
CA PRO A 114 -10.53 -13.78 -15.99
C PRO A 114 -9.18 -14.42 -15.66
N TYR A 115 -9.12 -15.08 -14.50
CA TYR A 115 -8.00 -15.96 -14.17
C TYR A 115 -7.99 -17.19 -15.08
N SER A 116 -6.80 -17.57 -15.55
CA SER A 116 -6.62 -18.82 -16.30
C SER A 116 -6.89 -20.04 -15.42
N THR A 117 -7.00 -21.23 -16.02
CA THR A 117 -7.13 -22.48 -15.26
C THR A 117 -5.93 -22.71 -14.33
N GLY A 118 -4.70 -22.42 -14.79
CA GLY A 118 -3.50 -22.51 -13.97
C GLY A 118 -3.50 -21.50 -12.82
N ASP A 119 -3.89 -20.25 -13.08
CA ASP A 119 -4.01 -19.24 -12.02
C ASP A 119 -5.04 -19.66 -10.97
N LYS A 120 -6.19 -20.20 -11.38
CA LYS A 120 -7.23 -20.69 -10.47
C LYS A 120 -6.71 -21.83 -9.60
N MET A 121 -5.91 -22.75 -10.15
CA MET A 121 -5.27 -23.81 -9.37
C MET A 121 -4.33 -23.22 -8.31
N MET A 122 -3.46 -22.27 -8.69
CA MET A 122 -2.54 -21.62 -7.75
C MET A 122 -3.27 -20.76 -6.70
N LEU A 123 -4.38 -20.11 -7.06
CA LEU A 123 -5.20 -19.35 -6.10
C LEU A 123 -5.94 -20.25 -5.12
N SER A 124 -6.24 -21.48 -5.53
CA SER A 124 -6.91 -22.47 -4.67
C SER A 124 -5.92 -23.21 -3.77
N ASP A 125 -4.65 -23.24 -4.15
CA ASP A 125 -3.59 -23.88 -3.37
C ASP A 125 -3.05 -22.95 -2.27
N THR A 126 -2.84 -23.53 -1.09
CA THR A 126 -2.50 -22.77 0.12
C THR A 126 -1.04 -22.34 0.06
N GLY A 127 -0.81 -21.05 -0.10
CA GLY A 127 0.53 -20.45 -0.08
C GLY A 127 1.17 -20.20 -1.45
N SER A 128 0.51 -20.56 -2.55
CA SER A 128 0.99 -20.27 -3.92
C SER A 128 0.21 -19.16 -4.63
N GLY A 129 -0.94 -18.74 -4.12
CA GLY A 129 -1.76 -17.68 -4.73
C GLY A 129 -1.06 -16.33 -4.94
N TRP A 130 -0.01 -16.01 -4.16
CA TRP A 130 0.80 -14.81 -4.36
C TRP A 130 1.63 -14.86 -5.65
N MET A 131 1.84 -16.02 -6.26
CA MET A 131 2.58 -16.12 -7.51
C MET A 131 1.76 -15.64 -8.72
N VAL A 132 0.44 -15.58 -8.57
CA VAL A 132 -0.47 -15.10 -9.62
C VAL A 132 -0.36 -13.57 -9.72
N GLN A 133 0.15 -13.08 -10.85
CA GLN A 133 0.28 -11.66 -11.13
C GLN A 133 -1.08 -10.96 -11.09
N GLY A 134 -1.20 -9.77 -10.50
CA GLY A 134 -2.46 -9.03 -10.43
C GLY A 134 -3.54 -9.75 -9.62
N SER A 135 -3.15 -10.43 -8.53
CA SER A 135 -4.07 -11.12 -7.62
C SER A 135 -4.09 -10.46 -6.23
N PRO A 136 -5.21 -10.55 -5.49
CA PRO A 136 -5.26 -10.07 -4.11
C PRO A 136 -4.19 -10.68 -3.18
N PRO A 137 -3.87 -12.00 -3.26
CA PRO A 137 -2.78 -12.57 -2.47
C PRO A 137 -1.40 -11.96 -2.79
N ARG A 138 -1.12 -11.62 -4.06
CA ARG A 138 0.12 -10.94 -4.44
C ARG A 138 0.18 -9.53 -3.83
N LEU A 139 -0.93 -8.79 -3.92
CA LEU A 139 -1.05 -7.45 -3.34
C LEU A 139 -0.77 -7.45 -1.84
N LEU A 140 -1.41 -8.35 -1.09
CA LEU A 140 -1.21 -8.49 0.35
C LEU A 140 0.24 -8.85 0.70
N ARG A 141 0.87 -9.75 -0.07
CA ARG A 141 2.28 -10.10 0.12
C ARG A 141 3.18 -8.88 -0.05
N ASP A 142 3.06 -8.17 -1.17
CA ASP A 142 3.96 -7.04 -1.46
C ASP A 142 3.70 -5.87 -0.50
N TYR A 143 2.46 -5.70 -0.02
CA TYR A 143 2.14 -4.77 1.08
C TYR A 143 2.86 -5.16 2.39
N ASN A 144 2.83 -6.45 2.76
CA ASN A 144 3.53 -6.92 3.96
C ASN A 144 5.05 -6.73 3.83
N GLN A 145 5.64 -6.99 2.66
CA GLN A 145 7.05 -6.72 2.41
C GLN A 145 7.40 -5.24 2.54
N LEU A 146 6.51 -4.34 2.11
CA LEU A 146 6.65 -2.90 2.34
C LEU A 146 6.57 -2.55 3.84
N VAL A 147 5.64 -3.15 4.59
CA VAL A 147 5.54 -2.99 6.05
C VAL A 147 6.78 -3.50 6.76
N ASP A 148 7.36 -4.61 6.33
CA ASP A 148 8.60 -5.16 6.90
C ASP A 148 9.79 -4.24 6.61
N ALA A 149 9.90 -3.70 5.39
CA ALA A 149 10.92 -2.70 5.06
C ALA A 149 10.73 -1.40 5.86
N TYR A 150 9.48 -1.00 6.11
CA TYR A 150 9.17 0.12 7.00
C TYR A 150 9.68 -0.13 8.42
N ASN A 151 9.33 -1.29 8.99
CA ASN A 151 9.68 -1.64 10.37
C ASN A 151 11.17 -1.91 10.59
N SER A 152 11.90 -2.36 9.56
CA SER A 152 13.31 -2.76 9.67
C SER A 152 14.32 -1.63 9.43
N GLY A 153 13.90 -0.46 8.95
CA GLY A 153 14.86 0.64 8.75
C GLY A 153 14.34 1.96 8.22
N ALA A 154 13.10 2.03 7.71
CA ALA A 154 12.53 3.31 7.28
C ALA A 154 11.71 4.02 8.37
N ARG A 155 11.46 3.37 9.51
CA ARG A 155 10.78 3.97 10.66
C ARG A 155 11.74 4.93 11.36
N MET A 156 11.60 6.21 11.03
CA MET A 156 12.35 7.35 11.60
C MET A 156 11.48 8.18 12.55
#